data_AF-A0A2N5K0B2-F1
#
_entry.id   AF-A0A2N5K0B2-F1
#
_cell.length_a   1.000
_cell.length_b   1.000
_cell.length_c   1.000
_cell.angle_alpha   90.00
_cell.angle_beta   90.00
_cell.angle_gamma   90.00
#
_symmetry.space_group_name_H-M   'P 1'
#
loop_
_entity.id
_entity.type
_entity.pdbx_description
1 polymer ?
#
loop_
_entity_poly.entity_id
_entity_poly.type
_entity_poly.pdbx_seq_one_letter_code
_entity_poly.pdbx_strand_id
1 'polypeptide(L)'
;MHLDLTSKRARKLIEDFGLSEEELRQIVAAARINLATFDPEYRANVTQLSQELDRSRPTIYSWADRALEATVESLRNIRTGRPPKEGANVRRFRRRADPS
;
A
#
# COMPACT_ATOMS: atom_id res chain seq x y z
N MET A 1 9.95 -6.91 13.81
CA MET A 1 10.63 -6.73 12.50
C MET A 1 11.55 -5.52 12.53
N HIS A 2 12.79 -5.63 12.04
CA HIS A 2 13.70 -4.49 11.86
C HIS A 2 13.67 -4.04 10.39
N LEU A 3 13.41 -2.76 10.12
CA LEU A 3 13.32 -2.21 8.77
C LEU A 3 14.68 -1.67 8.33
N ASP A 4 15.21 -2.18 7.22
CA ASP A 4 16.41 -1.61 6.59
C ASP A 4 16.01 -0.43 5.67
N LEU A 5 16.27 0.79 6.13
CA LEU A 5 15.94 2.03 5.43
C LEU A 5 17.11 2.60 4.60
N THR A 6 18.15 1.82 4.33
CA THR A 6 19.35 2.30 3.62
C THR A 6 19.07 2.70 2.16
N SER A 7 18.00 2.22 1.53
CA SER A 7 17.63 2.56 0.16
C SER A 7 17.11 4.01 0.00
N LYS A 8 17.78 4.81 -0.85
CA LYS A 8 17.35 6.18 -1.19
C LYS A 8 15.95 6.21 -1.82
N ARG A 9 15.62 5.21 -2.65
CA ARG A 9 14.30 5.11 -3.29
C ARG A 9 13.21 4.79 -2.27
N ALA A 10 13.48 3.89 -1.31
CA ALA A 10 12.53 3.56 -0.26
C ALA A 10 12.24 4.78 0.62
N ARG A 11 13.28 5.52 1.03
CA ARG A 11 13.13 6.77 1.80
C ARG A 11 12.27 7.80 1.08
N LYS A 12 12.54 8.04 -0.20
CA LYS A 12 11.72 8.95 -1.00
C LYS A 12 10.24 8.52 -1.06
N LEU A 13 9.95 7.23 -1.21
CA LEU A 13 8.57 6.75 -1.20
C LEU A 13 7.90 6.94 0.17
N ILE A 14 8.62 6.66 1.26
CA ILE A 14 8.12 6.89 2.62
C ILE A 14 7.74 8.36 2.81
N GLU A 15 8.60 9.28 2.38
CA GLU A 15 8.35 10.73 2.44
C GLU A 15 7.21 11.17 1.52
N ASP A 16 7.24 10.78 0.24
CA ASP A 16 6.24 11.18 -0.76
C ASP A 16 4.82 10.71 -0.38
N PHE A 17 4.70 9.56 0.31
CA PHE A 17 3.43 8.99 0.76
C PHE A 17 3.11 9.24 2.24
N GLY A 18 4.01 9.90 3.00
CA GLY A 18 3.81 10.18 4.42
C GLY A 18 3.63 8.93 5.29
N LEU A 19 4.31 7.83 4.95
CA LEU A 19 4.10 6.53 5.60
C LEU A 19 4.68 6.51 7.02
N SER A 20 3.85 6.10 7.98
CA SER A 20 4.29 5.79 9.33
C SER A 20 5.08 4.47 9.38
N GLU A 21 5.84 4.27 10.45
CA GLU A 21 6.56 3.01 10.67
C GLU A 21 5.61 1.80 10.74
N GLU A 22 4.44 1.99 11.36
CA GLU A 22 3.40 0.97 11.44
C GLU A 22 2.92 0.57 10.04
N GLU A 23 2.56 1.54 9.19
CA GLU A 23 2.12 1.28 7.82
C GLU A 23 3.22 0.59 6.99
N LEU A 24 4.48 0.98 7.17
CA LEU A 24 5.59 0.28 6.53
C LEU A 24 5.69 -1.18 6.95
N ARG A 25 5.53 -1.46 8.25
CA ARG A 25 5.54 -2.84 8.74
C ARG A 25 4.38 -3.65 8.18
N GLN A 26 3.19 -3.04 8.03
CA GLN A 26 2.02 -3.66 7.40
C GLN A 26 2.27 -3.98 5.92
N ILE A 27 2.84 -3.03 5.16
CA ILE A 27 3.19 -3.21 3.74
C ILE A 27 4.19 -4.36 3.59
N VAL A 28 5.24 -4.40 4.41
CA VAL A 28 6.23 -5.49 4.37
C VAL A 28 5.58 -6.82 4.72
N ALA A 29 4.71 -6.89 5.72
CA ALA A 29 4.01 -8.12 6.07
C ALA A 29 3.12 -8.62 4.91
N ALA A 30 2.32 -7.74 4.30
CA ALA A 30 1.51 -8.09 3.13
C ALA A 30 2.37 -8.59 1.96
N ALA A 31 3.50 -7.93 1.68
CA ALA A 31 4.44 -8.36 0.66
C ALA A 31 5.03 -9.75 0.94
N ARG A 32 5.36 -10.07 2.21
CA ARG A 32 5.86 -11.40 2.59
C ARG A 32 4.79 -12.48 2.39
N ILE A 33 3.52 -12.22 2.74
CA ILE A 33 2.44 -13.17 2.48
C ILE A 33 2.26 -13.39 0.97
N ASN A 34 2.22 -12.30 0.18
CA ASN A 34 2.09 -12.38 -1.26
C ASN A 34 3.23 -13.18 -1.89
N LEU A 35 4.47 -12.97 -1.45
CA LEU A 35 5.61 -13.73 -1.95
C LEU A 35 5.46 -15.23 -1.66
N ALA A 36 4.98 -15.62 -0.48
CA ALA A 36 4.73 -17.03 -0.15
C ALA A 36 3.64 -17.68 -1.01
N THR A 37 2.77 -16.87 -1.64
CA THR A 37 1.78 -17.37 -2.61
C THR A 37 2.40 -17.68 -3.98
N PHE A 38 3.43 -16.93 -4.40
CA PHE A 38 4.02 -17.06 -5.74
C PHE A 38 5.34 -17.84 -5.78
N ASP A 39 6.04 -17.92 -4.65
CA ASP A 39 7.29 -18.65 -4.49
C ASP A 39 7.08 -19.80 -3.49
N PRO A 40 7.02 -21.06 -3.97
CA PRO A 40 6.81 -22.23 -3.11
C PRO A 40 7.94 -22.49 -2.09
N GLU A 41 9.15 -22.00 -2.38
CA GLU A 41 10.33 -22.13 -1.51
C GLU A 41 10.31 -21.05 -0.42
N TYR A 42 9.71 -19.90 -0.70
CA TYR A 42 9.55 -18.83 0.28
C TYR A 42 8.40 -19.12 1.28
N ARG A 43 8.73 -19.14 2.58
CA ARG A 43 7.76 -19.40 3.65
C ARG A 43 7.67 -18.23 4.62
N ALA A 44 6.57 -17.49 4.53
CA ALA A 44 6.23 -16.49 5.54
C ALA A 44 5.65 -17.15 6.80
N ASN A 45 6.20 -16.84 7.98
CA ASN A 45 5.63 -17.26 9.25
C ASN A 45 4.55 -16.27 9.71
N VAL A 46 3.30 -16.54 9.36
CA VAL A 46 2.16 -15.66 9.67
C VAL A 46 1.92 -15.55 11.18
N THR A 47 2.20 -16.60 11.95
CA THR A 47 2.09 -16.56 13.42
C THR A 47 3.09 -15.56 13.99
N GLN A 48 4.34 -15.58 13.54
CA GLN A 48 5.35 -14.60 13.95
C GLN A 48 4.95 -13.17 13.55
N LEU A 49 4.48 -12.98 12.30
CA LEU A 49 4.00 -11.67 11.84
C LEU A 49 2.84 -11.14 12.70
N SER A 50 1.93 -12.02 13.13
CA SER A 50 0.80 -11.65 13.99
C SER A 50 1.26 -11.14 15.36
N GLN A 51 2.29 -11.76 15.92
CA GLN A 51 2.86 -11.38 17.21
C GLN A 51 3.64 -10.07 17.10
N GLU A 52 4.47 -9.91 16.07
CA GLU A 52 5.32 -8.73 15.89
C GLU A 52 4.52 -7.44 15.64
N LEU A 53 3.34 -7.56 15.04
CA LEU A 53 2.49 -6.42 14.70
C LEU A 53 1.36 -6.19 15.70
N ASP A 54 1.19 -7.08 16.67
CA ASP A 54 0.03 -7.09 17.57
C ASP A 54 -1.31 -7.07 16.80
N ARG A 55 -1.45 -7.99 15.84
CA ARG A 55 -2.63 -8.09 14.97
C ARG A 55 -3.01 -9.54 14.77
N SER A 56 -4.31 -9.78 14.57
CA SER A 56 -4.80 -11.12 14.30
C SER A 56 -4.30 -11.66 12.95
N ARG A 57 -4.09 -12.97 12.84
CA ARG A 57 -3.76 -13.63 11.55
C ARG A 57 -4.79 -13.30 10.44
N PRO A 58 -6.12 -13.32 10.69
CA PRO A 58 -7.10 -12.88 9.70
C PRO A 58 -6.89 -11.44 9.20
N THR A 59 -6.52 -10.52 10.08
CA THR A 59 -6.21 -9.13 9.71
C THR A 59 -5.04 -9.06 8.73
N ILE A 60 -3.97 -9.82 8.99
CA ILE A 60 -2.79 -9.87 8.11
C ILE A 60 -3.15 -10.44 6.73
N TYR A 61 -3.92 -11.54 6.67
CA TYR A 61 -4.39 -12.07 5.39
C TYR A 61 -5.25 -11.06 4.62
N SER A 62 -6.14 -10.34 5.32
CA SER A 62 -6.97 -9.29 4.70
C SER A 62 -6.14 -8.15 4.10
N TRP A 63 -4.98 -7.82 4.68
CA TRP A 63 -4.05 -6.86 4.09
C TRP A 63 -3.39 -7.39 2.82
N ALA A 64 -2.97 -8.65 2.83
CA ALA A 64 -2.38 -9.31 1.66
C ALA A 64 -3.39 -9.37 0.49
N ASP A 65 -4.64 -9.77 0.77
CA ASP A 65 -5.72 -9.83 -0.22
C ASP A 65 -5.98 -8.46 -0.86
N ARG A 66 -6.11 -7.40 -0.06
CA ARG A 66 -6.30 -6.03 -0.57
C ARG A 66 -5.11 -5.56 -1.41
N ALA A 67 -3.89 -5.89 -1.02
CA ALA A 67 -2.69 -5.53 -1.77
C ALA A 67 -2.65 -6.24 -3.14
N LEU A 68 -3.06 -7.52 -3.19
CA LEU A 68 -3.19 -8.27 -4.44
C LEU A 68 -4.27 -7.68 -5.35
N GLU A 69 -5.44 -7.36 -4.79
CA GLU A 69 -6.55 -6.76 -5.52
C GLU A 69 -6.14 -5.43 -6.17
N ALA A 70 -5.55 -4.51 -5.40
CA ALA A 70 -5.06 -3.22 -5.90
C ALA A 70 -3.97 -3.39 -6.98
N THR A 71 -3.12 -4.40 -6.84
CA THR A 71 -2.09 -4.73 -7.84
C THR A 71 -2.73 -5.22 -9.14
N VAL A 72 -3.69 -6.14 -9.06
CA VAL A 72 -4.43 -6.65 -10.22
C VAL A 72 -5.18 -5.52 -10.92
N GLU A 73 -5.85 -4.65 -10.17
CA GLU A 73 -6.55 -3.48 -10.71
C GLU A 73 -5.58 -2.54 -11.44
N SER A 74 -4.44 -2.23 -10.83
CA SER A 74 -3.40 -1.39 -11.44
C SER A 74 -2.89 -1.98 -12.75
N LEU A 75 -2.62 -3.29 -12.79
CA LEU A 75 -2.19 -3.99 -14.01
C LEU A 75 -3.27 -4.01 -15.08
N ARG A 76 -4.54 -4.17 -14.70
CA ARG A 76 -5.68 -4.06 -15.64
C ARG A 76 -5.72 -2.67 -16.27
N ASN A 77 -5.64 -1.62 -15.46
CA ASN A 77 -5.66 -0.23 -15.91
C ASN A 77 -4.49 0.11 -16.85
N ILE A 78 -3.31 -0.47 -16.63
CA ILE A 78 -2.18 -0.35 -17.55
C ILE A 78 -2.49 -1.04 -18.88
N ARG A 79 -3.02 -2.28 -18.82
CA ARG A 79 -3.30 -3.10 -20.01
C ARG A 79 -4.44 -2.57 -20.87
N THR A 80 -5.50 -2.03 -20.27
CA THR A 80 -6.71 -1.58 -21.00
C THR A 80 -6.69 -0.09 -21.35
N GLY A 81 -5.63 0.64 -20.98
CA GLY A 81 -5.65 2.10 -20.92
C GLY A 81 -6.39 2.59 -19.68
N ARG A 82 -6.00 3.77 -19.18
CA ARG A 82 -6.55 4.36 -17.95
C ARG A 82 -8.06 4.55 -18.11
N PRO A 83 -8.92 4.03 -17.21
CA PRO A 83 -10.31 4.43 -17.16
C PRO A 83 -10.38 5.96 -17.00
N PRO A 84 -11.31 6.66 -17.65
CA PRO A 84 -11.46 8.09 -17.46
C PRO A 84 -11.64 8.39 -15.97
N LYS A 85 -10.90 9.37 -15.44
CA LYS A 85 -11.06 9.83 -14.06
C LYS A 85 -12.48 10.37 -13.88
N GLU A 86 -13.37 9.60 -13.27
CA GLU A 86 -14.58 10.18 -12.68
C GLU A 86 -14.15 11.14 -11.56
N GLY A 87 -14.47 12.43 -11.71
CA GLY A 87 -14.40 13.40 -10.62
C GLY A 87 -13.37 14.53 -10.71
N ALA A 88 -12.64 14.70 -11.82
CA ALA A 88 -11.88 15.93 -12.07
C ALA A 88 -12.80 17.10 -12.51
N ASN A 89 -13.94 17.30 -11.83
CA ASN A 89 -14.76 18.50 -12.01
C ASN A 89 -15.75 18.70 -10.85
N VAL A 90 -15.25 18.93 -9.64
CA VAL A 90 -16.02 19.68 -8.63
C VAL A 90 -15.36 21.05 -8.43
N ARG A 91 -15.75 21.96 -9.33
CA ARG A 91 -15.92 23.40 -9.10
C ARG A 91 -14.68 24.18 -8.64
N ARG A 92 -13.91 24.63 -9.65
CA ARG A 92 -13.59 26.07 -9.73
C ARG A 92 -14.92 26.83 -9.67
N PHE A 93 -15.18 27.53 -8.58
CA PHE A 93 -15.98 28.77 -8.46
C PHE A 93 -16.44 28.95 -7.01
N ARG A 94 -15.57 29.49 -6.16
CA ARG A 94 -15.98 30.60 -5.30
C ARG A 94 -14.90 31.67 -5.42
N ARG A 95 -15.31 32.75 -6.08
CA ARG A 95 -14.57 33.98 -6.32
C ARG A 95 -13.94 34.45 -5.02
N ARG A 96 -12.64 34.79 -5.08
CA ARG A 96 -12.09 35.89 -4.30
C ARG A 96 -12.93 37.12 -4.62
N ALA A 97 -13.65 37.62 -3.63
CA ALA A 97 -13.98 39.03 -3.53
C ALA A 97 -13.40 39.44 -2.17
N ASP A 98 -12.26 40.12 -2.25
CA ASP A 98 -11.62 40.80 -1.13
C ASP A 98 -11.90 42.32 -1.27
N PRO A 99 -11.58 43.13 -0.25
CA PRO A 99 -12.43 44.19 0.29
C PRO A 99 -12.28 45.54 -0.40
N SER A 100 -13.27 46.41 -0.24
CA SER A 100 -13.16 47.87 -0.27
C SER A 100 -14.26 48.48 0.59
#